data_AF-A0A7C1FPL3-F1
#
_entry.id   AF-A0A7C1FPL3-F1
#
_cell.length_a   1.000
_cell.length_b   1.000
_cell.length_c   1.000
_cell.angle_alpha   90.00
_cell.angle_beta   90.00
_cell.angle_gamma   90.00
#
_symmetry.space_group_name_H-M   'P 1'
#
loop_
_entity.id
_entity.type
_entity.pdbx_description
1 polymer ?
#
loop_
_entity_poly.entity_id
_entity_poly.type
_entity_poly.pdbx_seq_one_letter_code
_entity_poly.pdbx_strand_id
1 'polypeptide(L)'
;MCTDHGKPEPTAAQQRALRNVRQLLERNQGQSGVIGFEAETAAIASVGIVGAGLMGVSIAAAHLRHAVPAVVYDVEPPVLASVSQRIAEQLSAYDPRQSPVPERWQSQLTTGDSLQAVAACDLVVESIIESFPAKSALLVQLEPLL
;
A
#
# COMPACT_ATOMS: atom_id res chain seq x y z
N MET A 1 -14.07 -5.69 -33.55
CA MET A 1 -14.54 -4.46 -32.88
C MET A 1 -15.70 -4.86 -31.97
N CYS A 2 -15.44 -5.22 -30.72
CA CYS A 2 -16.48 -5.60 -29.77
C CYS A 2 -16.92 -4.34 -29.00
N THR A 3 -18.05 -3.79 -29.39
CA THR A 3 -18.67 -2.63 -28.73
C THR A 3 -19.42 -3.05 -27.47
N ASP A 4 -19.40 -2.12 -26.53
CA ASP A 4 -19.87 -2.16 -25.15
C ASP A 4 -21.28 -2.76 -24.95
N HIS A 5 -21.46 -3.45 -23.82
CA HIS A 5 -22.62 -4.26 -23.48
C HIS A 5 -23.85 -3.41 -23.11
N GLY A 6 -24.58 -2.90 -24.12
CA GLY A 6 -25.98 -2.45 -23.95
C GLY A 6 -26.23 -1.33 -22.93
N LYS A 7 -25.20 -0.59 -22.52
CA LYS A 7 -25.37 0.58 -21.65
C LYS A 7 -25.82 1.78 -22.48
N PRO A 8 -26.84 2.54 -22.02
CA PRO A 8 -27.30 3.73 -22.73
C PRO A 8 -26.17 4.77 -22.81
N GLU A 9 -26.11 5.47 -23.95
CA GLU A 9 -25.16 6.58 -24.16
C GLU A 9 -25.27 7.62 -23.03
N PRO A 10 -24.14 8.10 -22.48
CA PRO A 10 -24.17 9.07 -21.39
C PRO A 10 -24.82 10.37 -21.83
N THR A 11 -25.72 10.92 -21.01
CA THR A 11 -26.31 12.25 -21.19
C THR A 11 -25.23 13.34 -21.24
N ALA A 12 -25.55 14.51 -21.80
CA ALA A 12 -24.63 15.65 -21.81
C ALA A 12 -24.13 16.05 -20.41
N ALA A 13 -24.95 15.87 -19.36
CA ALA A 13 -24.55 16.08 -17.98
C ALA A 13 -23.55 15.02 -17.50
N GLN A 14 -23.78 13.74 -17.79
CA GLN A 14 -22.83 12.66 -17.48
C GLN A 14 -21.51 12.82 -18.23
N GLN A 15 -21.55 13.26 -19.50
CA GLN A 15 -20.34 13.55 -20.27
C GLN A 15 -19.53 14.71 -19.67
N ARG A 16 -20.20 15.77 -19.19
CA ARG A 16 -19.53 16.86 -18.44
C ARG A 16 -18.90 16.35 -17.15
N ALA A 17 -19.62 15.54 -16.37
CA ALA A 17 -19.10 14.97 -15.13
C ALA A 17 -17.86 14.09 -15.37
N LEU A 18 -17.88 13.23 -16.40
CA LEU A 18 -16.74 12.40 -16.78
C LEU A 18 -15.52 13.22 -17.17
N ARG A 19 -15.71 14.32 -17.91
CA ARG A 19 -14.61 15.25 -18.24
C ARG A 19 -14.01 15.88 -16.99
N ASN A 20 -14.84 16.33 -16.05
CA ASN A 20 -14.35 16.95 -14.81
C ASN A 20 -13.56 15.94 -13.96
N VAL A 21 -14.05 14.70 -13.83
CA VAL A 21 -13.33 13.64 -13.10
C VAL A 21 -11.99 13.34 -13.77
N ARG A 22 -11.95 13.22 -15.09
CA ARG A 22 -10.69 12.99 -15.82
C ARG A 22 -9.69 14.13 -15.59
N GLN A 23 -10.12 15.37 -15.71
CA GLN A 23 -9.27 16.53 -15.46
C GLN A 23 -8.74 16.56 -14.02
N LEU A 24 -9.57 16.17 -13.04
CA LEU A 24 -9.12 16.07 -11.65
C LEU A 24 -8.06 14.98 -11.46
N LEU A 25 -8.26 13.80 -12.07
CA LEU A 25 -7.29 12.70 -12.01
C LEU A 25 -5.96 13.08 -12.65
N GLU A 26 -5.99 13.70 -13.83
CA GLU A 26 -4.79 14.20 -14.53
C GLU A 26 -4.03 15.23 -13.67
N ARG A 27 -4.76 16.14 -13.00
CA ARG A 27 -4.15 17.12 -12.08
C ARG A 27 -3.51 16.46 -10.88
N ASN A 28 -4.20 15.50 -10.24
CA ASN A 28 -3.66 14.79 -9.08
C ASN A 28 -2.42 13.96 -9.44
N GLN A 29 -2.40 13.34 -10.63
CA GLN A 29 -1.24 12.60 -11.13
C GLN A 29 -0.08 13.53 -11.51
N GLY A 30 -0.36 14.71 -12.08
CA GLY A 30 0.66 15.71 -12.43
C GLY A 30 1.25 16.47 -11.24
N GLN A 31 0.61 16.41 -10.07
CA GLN A 31 1.06 17.05 -8.82
C GLN A 31 2.02 16.17 -8.00
N SER A 32 2.61 15.12 -8.58
CA SER A 32 3.60 14.28 -7.89
C SER A 32 4.85 15.03 -7.42
N GLY A 33 5.09 16.26 -7.88
CA GLY A 33 6.13 17.15 -7.34
C GLY A 33 5.60 18.03 -6.21
N VAL A 34 6.31 18.05 -5.08
CA VAL A 34 6.14 19.10 -4.06
C VAL A 34 6.55 20.43 -4.70
N ILE A 35 5.66 21.41 -4.70
CA ILE A 35 5.97 22.76 -5.23
C ILE A 35 7.14 23.32 -4.42
N GLY A 36 8.30 23.51 -5.06
CA GLY A 36 9.47 24.14 -4.47
C GLY A 36 10.59 23.22 -3.96
N PHE A 37 10.51 21.90 -4.18
CA PHE A 37 11.62 20.98 -3.91
C PHE A 37 11.89 20.06 -5.11
N GLU A 38 13.03 20.27 -5.78
CA GLU A 38 13.61 19.27 -6.69
C GLU A 38 14.35 18.24 -5.83
N ALA A 39 13.65 17.18 -5.42
CA ALA A 39 14.26 16.04 -4.74
C ALA A 39 14.44 14.90 -5.75
N GLU A 40 15.66 14.35 -5.82
CA GLU A 40 15.92 13.13 -6.56
C GLU A 40 15.17 11.98 -5.88
N THR A 41 14.16 11.44 -6.54
CA THR A 41 13.40 10.29 -6.04
C THR A 41 14.22 9.02 -6.22
N ALA A 42 14.70 8.46 -5.10
CA ALA A 42 15.32 7.13 -5.12
C ALA A 42 14.27 6.04 -5.40
N ALA A 43 14.68 4.98 -6.10
CA ALA A 43 13.84 3.80 -6.26
C ALA A 43 13.74 3.05 -4.91
N ILE A 44 12.53 2.71 -4.49
CA ILE A 44 12.27 1.93 -3.28
C ILE A 44 12.23 0.45 -3.68
N ALA A 45 13.17 -0.34 -3.18
CA ALA A 45 13.27 -1.77 -3.46
C ALA A 45 12.66 -2.65 -2.36
N SER A 46 12.34 -2.08 -1.19
CA SER A 46 11.72 -2.77 -0.05
C SER A 46 10.94 -1.80 0.84
N VAL A 47 9.88 -2.29 1.48
CA VAL A 47 9.09 -1.52 2.44
C VAL A 47 8.98 -2.25 3.79
N GLY A 48 9.27 -1.53 4.88
CA GLY A 48 9.00 -1.94 6.25
C GLY A 48 7.69 -1.33 6.73
N ILE A 49 6.81 -2.12 7.33
CA ILE A 49 5.49 -1.68 7.78
C ILE A 49 5.32 -2.01 9.26
N VAL A 50 5.09 -1.00 10.08
CA VAL A 50 4.82 -1.18 11.52
C VAL A 50 3.32 -1.09 11.77
N GLY A 51 2.73 -2.21 12.17
CA GLY A 51 1.31 -2.40 12.38
C GLY A 51 0.72 -3.35 11.34
N ALA A 52 0.12 -4.44 11.80
CA ALA A 52 -0.56 -5.47 11.02
C ALA A 52 -2.10 -5.35 11.10
N GLY A 53 -2.59 -4.15 11.41
CA GLY A 53 -4.01 -3.80 11.36
C GLY A 53 -4.58 -3.84 9.94
N LEU A 54 -5.80 -3.33 9.76
CA LEU A 54 -6.46 -3.30 8.43
C LEU A 54 -5.63 -2.52 7.40
N MET A 55 -5.14 -1.35 7.80
CA MET A 55 -4.35 -0.47 6.93
C MET A 55 -2.97 -1.05 6.61
N GLY A 56 -2.24 -1.57 7.60
CA GLY A 56 -0.93 -2.17 7.36
C GLY A 56 -0.96 -3.35 6.39
N VAL A 57 -1.99 -4.20 6.51
CA VAL A 57 -2.23 -5.30 5.57
C VAL A 57 -2.52 -4.80 4.15
N SER A 58 -3.35 -3.76 3.99
CA SER A 58 -3.69 -3.23 2.67
C SER A 58 -2.51 -2.52 2.00
N ILE A 59 -1.69 -1.81 2.79
CA ILE A 59 -0.44 -1.20 2.34
C ILE A 59 0.55 -2.28 1.88
N ALA A 60 0.75 -3.33 2.67
CA ALA A 60 1.61 -4.45 2.28
C ALA A 60 1.13 -5.12 0.99
N ALA A 61 -0.18 -5.40 0.89
CA ALA A 61 -0.78 -5.97 -0.32
C ALA A 61 -0.57 -5.07 -1.55
N ALA A 62 -0.68 -3.75 -1.41
CA ALA A 62 -0.43 -2.81 -2.49
C ALA A 62 1.02 -2.89 -3.01
N HIS A 63 2.01 -2.93 -2.10
CA HIS A 63 3.43 -3.04 -2.49
C HIS A 63 3.76 -4.37 -3.18
N LEU A 64 3.25 -5.49 -2.64
CA LEU A 64 3.46 -6.82 -3.24
C LEU A 64 2.89 -6.92 -4.67
N ARG A 65 1.77 -6.24 -4.95
CA ARG A 65 1.20 -6.16 -6.32
C ARG A 65 2.11 -5.45 -7.31
N HIS A 66 2.93 -4.52 -6.82
CA HIS A 66 3.92 -3.78 -7.59
C HIS A 66 5.32 -4.43 -7.52
N ALA A 67 5.42 -5.66 -7.01
CA ALA A 67 6.68 -6.39 -6.84
C ALA A 67 7.72 -5.64 -5.98
N VAL A 68 7.23 -4.94 -4.95
CA VAL A 68 8.07 -4.37 -3.89
C VAL A 68 7.93 -5.27 -2.65
N PRO A 69 9.00 -5.99 -2.25
CA PRO A 69 9.06 -6.76 -1.02
C PRO A 69 8.60 -5.98 0.21
N ALA A 70 7.87 -6.64 1.10
CA ALA A 70 7.31 -6.05 2.30
C ALA A 70 7.72 -6.84 3.55
N VAL A 71 8.24 -6.14 4.55
CA VAL A 71 8.45 -6.64 5.91
C VAL A 71 7.37 -6.03 6.81
N VAL A 72 6.52 -6.85 7.41
CA VAL A 72 5.46 -6.38 8.32
C VAL A 72 5.84 -6.76 9.75
N TYR A 73 5.75 -5.81 10.69
CA TYR A 73 5.94 -6.03 12.12
C TYR A 73 4.71 -5.60 12.89
N ASP A 74 4.35 -6.33 13.95
CA ASP A 74 3.35 -5.92 14.92
C ASP A 74 3.77 -6.41 16.31
N VAL A 75 3.40 -5.66 17.34
CA VAL A 75 3.71 -6.00 18.74
C VAL A 75 2.88 -7.17 19.24
N GLU A 76 1.76 -7.49 18.59
CA GLU A 76 0.89 -8.61 18.92
C GLU A 76 1.19 -9.84 18.03
N PRO A 77 1.85 -10.89 18.54
CA PRO A 77 2.19 -12.08 17.75
C PRO A 77 1.00 -12.76 17.05
N PRO A 78 -0.21 -12.86 17.66
CA PRO A 78 -1.37 -13.42 16.98
C PRO A 78 -1.80 -12.60 15.75
N VAL A 79 -1.68 -11.28 15.81
CA VAL A 79 -2.02 -10.39 14.68
C VAL A 79 -1.00 -10.62 13.56
N LEU A 80 0.29 -10.67 13.90
CA LEU A 80 1.36 -10.91 12.94
C LEU A 80 1.24 -12.27 12.23
N ALA A 81 0.89 -13.33 12.98
CA ALA A 81 0.67 -14.67 12.43
C ALA A 81 -0.47 -14.71 11.39
N SER A 82 -1.45 -13.80 11.48
CA SER A 82 -2.58 -13.70 10.54
C SER A 82 -2.27 -12.93 9.25
N VAL A 83 -1.12 -12.23 9.17
CA VAL A 83 -0.81 -11.28 8.08
C VAL A 83 -0.81 -11.94 6.71
N SER A 84 -0.12 -13.07 6.57
CA SER A 84 0.01 -13.75 5.28
C SER A 84 -1.35 -14.14 4.70
N GLN A 85 -2.23 -14.71 5.53
CA GLN A 85 -3.59 -15.06 5.13
C GLN A 85 -4.40 -13.82 4.72
N ARG A 86 -4.40 -12.78 5.55
CA ARG A 86 -5.20 -11.56 5.31
C ARG A 86 -4.75 -10.82 4.05
N ILE A 87 -3.45 -10.81 3.77
CA ILE A 87 -2.91 -10.27 2.52
C ILE A 87 -3.39 -11.12 1.33
N ALA A 88 -3.30 -12.45 1.42
CA ALA A 88 -3.77 -13.34 0.35
C ALA A 88 -5.27 -13.12 0.03
N GLU A 89 -6.11 -12.95 1.06
CA GLU A 89 -7.53 -12.63 0.92
C GLU A 89 -7.75 -11.28 0.21
N GLN A 90 -7.04 -10.22 0.62
CA GLN A 90 -7.11 -8.89 0.00
C GLN A 90 -6.70 -8.93 -1.47
N LEU A 91 -5.64 -9.66 -1.79
CA LEU A 91 -5.12 -9.78 -3.15
C LEU A 91 -6.09 -10.56 -4.07
N SER A 92 -6.69 -11.63 -3.54
CA SER A 92 -7.71 -12.41 -4.25
C SER A 92 -8.96 -11.60 -4.57
N ALA A 93 -9.37 -10.72 -3.64
CA ALA A 93 -10.50 -9.83 -3.85
C ALA A 93 -10.26 -8.77 -4.93
N TYR A 94 -9.00 -8.38 -5.16
CA TYR A 94 -8.64 -7.34 -6.12
C TYR A 94 -8.67 -7.84 -7.58
N ASP A 95 -8.17 -9.04 -7.85
CA ASP A 95 -8.30 -9.67 -9.17
C ASP A 95 -8.74 -11.13 -9.04
N PRO A 96 -10.06 -11.39 -9.04
CA PRO A 96 -10.62 -12.74 -8.90
C PRO A 96 -10.14 -13.73 -9.95
N ARG A 97 -9.61 -13.23 -11.09
CA ARG A 97 -9.08 -14.05 -12.19
C ARG A 97 -7.67 -14.54 -11.93
N GLN A 98 -6.95 -13.95 -10.96
CA GLN A 98 -5.62 -14.37 -10.52
C GLN A 98 -5.70 -15.23 -9.24
N SER A 99 -6.69 -16.13 -9.19
CA SER A 99 -6.79 -17.16 -8.15
C SER A 99 -6.29 -18.49 -8.72
N PRO A 100 -5.30 -19.17 -8.07
CA PRO A 100 -4.73 -18.85 -6.77
C PRO A 100 -3.76 -17.67 -6.81
N VAL A 101 -3.63 -17.00 -5.65
CA VAL A 101 -2.68 -15.93 -5.37
C VAL A 101 -1.27 -16.31 -5.85
N PRO A 102 -0.65 -15.55 -6.77
CA PRO A 102 0.70 -15.79 -7.27
C PRO A 102 1.73 -16.07 -6.15
N GLU A 103 2.44 -17.20 -6.28
CA GLU A 103 3.46 -17.65 -5.33
C GLU A 103 4.56 -16.60 -5.11
N ARG A 104 4.87 -15.80 -6.14
CA ARG A 104 5.83 -14.67 -6.08
C ARG A 104 5.54 -13.67 -4.97
N TRP A 105 4.29 -13.52 -4.50
CA TRP A 105 3.97 -12.59 -3.43
C TRP A 105 4.30 -13.18 -2.06
N GLN A 106 4.14 -14.50 -1.90
CA GLN A 106 4.52 -15.20 -0.68
C GLN A 106 6.03 -15.11 -0.46
N SER A 107 6.84 -15.21 -1.52
CA SER A 107 8.30 -15.05 -1.44
C SER A 107 8.75 -13.61 -1.19
N GLN A 108 7.88 -12.62 -1.37
CA GLN A 108 8.18 -11.18 -1.19
C GLN A 108 7.63 -10.62 0.13
N LEU A 109 6.87 -11.40 0.88
CA LEU A 109 6.32 -11.01 2.17
C LEU A 109 7.11 -11.68 3.29
N THR A 110 7.58 -10.88 4.25
CA THR A 110 8.20 -11.37 5.48
C THR A 110 7.50 -10.74 6.68
N THR A 111 7.30 -11.51 7.75
CA THR A 111 6.91 -10.97 9.05
C THR A 111 8.17 -10.74 9.88
N GLY A 112 8.46 -9.49 10.24
CA GLY A 112 9.56 -9.13 11.12
C GLY A 112 9.25 -9.44 12.58
N ASP A 113 10.26 -9.76 13.37
CA ASP A 113 10.17 -10.00 14.82
C ASP A 113 10.53 -8.77 15.66
N SER A 114 10.95 -7.69 15.01
CA SER A 114 11.55 -6.52 15.64
C SER A 114 11.43 -5.27 14.77
N LEU A 115 11.59 -4.09 15.39
CA LEU A 115 11.65 -2.81 14.67
C LEU A 115 12.91 -2.72 13.78
N GLN A 116 13.98 -3.43 14.13
CA GLN A 116 15.21 -3.50 13.32
C GLN A 116 14.96 -4.17 11.96
N ALA A 117 14.11 -5.21 11.92
CA ALA A 117 13.79 -5.90 10.68
C ALA A 117 13.08 -5.00 9.67
N VAL A 118 12.18 -4.12 10.13
CA VAL A 118 11.50 -3.15 9.26
C VAL A 118 12.39 -1.95 8.92
N ALA A 119 13.23 -1.50 9.85
CA ALA A 119 14.16 -0.38 9.63
C ALA A 119 15.26 -0.70 8.59
N ALA A 120 15.53 -1.97 8.32
CA ALA A 120 16.44 -2.39 7.26
C ALA A 120 15.87 -2.20 5.83
N CYS A 121 14.61 -1.80 5.68
CA CYS A 121 13.98 -1.53 4.38
C CYS A 121 14.22 -0.10 3.90
N ASP A 122 14.11 0.15 2.60
CA ASP A 122 14.35 1.48 2.01
C ASP A 122 13.30 2.53 2.40
N LEU A 123 12.08 2.08 2.73
CA LEU A 123 10.99 2.91 3.20
C LEU A 123 10.34 2.25 4.42
N VAL A 124 10.11 3.01 5.50
CA VAL A 124 9.31 2.56 6.64
C VAL A 124 7.99 3.33 6.70
N VAL A 125 6.88 2.60 6.83
CA VAL A 125 5.53 3.13 6.98
C VAL A 125 4.95 2.70 8.32
N GLU A 126 4.58 3.67 9.15
CA GLU A 126 3.85 3.39 10.39
C GLU A 126 2.33 3.32 10.11
N SER A 127 1.69 2.28 10.61
CA SER A 127 0.26 2.01 10.47
C SER A 127 -0.29 1.37 11.76
N ILE A 128 0.08 1.95 12.90
CA ILE A 128 -0.43 1.56 14.22
C ILE A 128 -1.73 2.31 14.56
N ILE A 129 -2.26 2.08 15.76
CA ILE A 129 -3.45 2.79 16.28
C ILE A 129 -3.32 4.33 16.14
N GLU A 130 -4.45 4.98 15.87
CA GLU A 130 -4.52 6.42 15.65
C GLU A 130 -4.50 7.20 16.98
N SER A 131 -3.32 7.21 17.61
CA SER A 131 -3.07 7.82 18.91
C SER A 131 -1.73 8.55 18.89
N PHE A 132 -1.75 9.85 19.17
CA PHE A 132 -0.54 10.66 19.20
C PHE A 132 0.53 10.09 20.14
N PRO A 133 0.23 9.74 21.41
CA PRO A 133 1.21 9.10 22.29
C PRO A 133 1.83 7.82 21.70
N ALA A 134 1.02 6.97 21.05
CA ALA A 134 1.50 5.72 20.49
C ALA A 134 2.43 5.95 19.29
N LYS A 135 2.04 6.83 18.36
CA LYS A 135 2.86 7.16 17.17
C LYS A 135 4.15 7.88 17.57
N SER A 136 4.06 8.84 18.50
CA SER A 136 5.24 9.54 19.01
C SER A 136 6.23 8.57 19.67
N ALA A 137 5.75 7.68 20.53
CA ALA A 137 6.60 6.66 21.17
C ALA A 137 7.23 5.68 20.15
N LEU A 138 6.51 5.32 19.09
CA LEU A 138 7.05 4.48 18.02
C LEU A 138 8.13 5.22 17.22
N LEU A 139 7.88 6.47 16.83
CA LEU A 139 8.84 7.25 16.05
C LEU A 139 10.15 7.48 16.81
N VAL A 140 10.10 7.72 18.13
CA VAL A 140 11.30 7.80 18.98
C VAL A 140 12.09 6.49 18.98
N GLN A 141 11.42 5.34 18.90
CA GLN A 141 12.09 4.03 18.83
C GLN A 141 12.67 3.74 17.44
N LEU A 142 12.03 4.23 16.38
CA LEU A 142 12.47 4.04 14.99
C LEU A 142 13.61 4.98 14.60
N GLU A 143 13.59 6.23 15.05
CA GLU A 143 14.60 7.25 14.71
C GLU A 143 16.06 6.77 14.83
N PRO A 144 16.51 6.08 15.89
CA PRO A 144 17.89 5.59 15.98
C PRO A 144 18.21 4.40 15.06
N LEU A 145 17.22 3.83 14.35
CA LEU A 145 17.37 2.69 13.46
C LEU A 145 17.37 3.06 11.97
N LEU A 146 16.99 4.30 11.63
CA LEU A 146 16.84 4.84 10.27
C LEU A 146 18.02 5.77 9.93
#